data_AF-A0A8X6LVZ5-F1
#
_entry.id   AF-A0A8X6LVZ5-F1
#
_cell.length_a   1.000
_cell.length_b   1.000
_cell.length_c   1.000
_cell.angle_alpha   90.00
_cell.angle_beta   90.00
_cell.angle_gamma   90.00
#
_symmetry.space_group_name_H-M   'P 1'
#
loop_
_entity.id
_entity.type
_entity.pdbx_description
1 polymer ?
#
loop_
_entity_poly.entity_id
_entity_poly.type
_entity_poly.pdbx_seq_one_letter_code
_entity_poly.pdbx_strand_id
1 'polypeptide(L)'
;MSDLLGSILSSMQKPPSVNSERNKLLQKQKKIIEKQQAALKAKLNSFREKIEKVMNEFIQDPSKQNHKFSPMDKVYRNIIHEVADIAGLCAYAFGEEEIDRYVMVFKKEYSPSEEELNAYRNGEEWDPVKAKELALQREKDKLEEIDTTKKRKLEVEPASNYAVKYEKLLGRDAGIAAARIATPNKQFGFVPSEQKKDQRSIEQTLADIQAKKKLKKNNEAVDSTNETS
;
A
#
# COMPACT_ATOMS: atom_id res chain seq x y z
N MET A 1 24.71 77.39 -26.57
CA MET A 1 24.63 75.96 -26.94
C MET A 1 23.95 75.25 -25.80
N SER A 2 22.70 74.81 -26.01
CA SER A 2 21.95 74.05 -25.02
C SER A 2 22.55 72.65 -24.88
N ASP A 3 22.83 72.25 -23.65
CA ASP A 3 23.38 70.94 -23.30
C ASP A 3 22.32 69.84 -23.55
N LEU A 4 22.32 69.32 -24.77
CA LEU A 4 21.37 68.32 -25.26
C LEU A 4 21.44 67.03 -24.45
N LEU A 5 22.63 66.67 -23.98
CA LEU A 5 22.86 65.50 -23.13
C LEU A 5 22.26 65.70 -21.73
N GLY A 6 22.36 66.90 -21.16
CA GLY A 6 21.73 67.24 -19.87
C GLY A 6 20.19 67.19 -19.91
N SER A 7 19.59 67.56 -21.05
CA SER A 7 18.14 67.46 -21.28
C SER A 7 17.68 65.99 -21.41
N ILE A 8 18.44 65.15 -22.13
CA ILE A 8 18.16 63.72 -22.28
C ILE A 8 18.31 62.99 -20.94
N LEU A 9 19.38 63.25 -20.17
CA LEU A 9 19.61 62.63 -18.86
C LEU A 9 18.57 63.02 -17.80
N SER A 10 18.03 64.25 -17.84
CA SER A 10 16.93 64.66 -16.94
C SER A 10 15.57 64.12 -17.36
N SER A 11 15.38 63.78 -18.64
CA SER A 11 14.13 63.19 -19.17
C SER A 11 13.97 61.70 -18.88
N MET A 12 15.05 61.01 -18.49
CA MET A 12 14.99 59.62 -18.07
C MET A 12 14.24 59.50 -16.73
N GLN A 13 13.27 58.59 -16.66
CA GLN A 13 12.56 58.28 -15.43
C GLN A 13 13.57 57.84 -14.37
N LYS A 14 13.73 58.64 -13.32
CA LYS A 14 14.68 58.35 -12.23
C LYS A 14 14.37 56.96 -11.68
N PRO A 15 15.39 56.10 -11.43
CA PRO A 15 15.16 54.82 -10.79
C PRO A 15 14.43 55.06 -9.45
N PRO A 16 13.54 54.15 -9.02
CA PRO A 16 12.70 54.38 -7.85
C PRO A 16 13.58 54.76 -6.66
N SER A 17 13.55 56.04 -6.31
CA SER A 17 14.33 56.59 -5.21
C SER A 17 13.84 55.94 -3.91
N VAL A 18 14.80 55.44 -3.12
CA VAL A 18 14.59 54.91 -1.77
C VAL A 18 13.99 55.99 -0.87
N ASN A 19 12.67 56.15 -0.92
CA ASN A 19 11.95 57.03 -0.02
C ASN A 19 12.10 56.46 1.41
N SER A 20 12.82 57.19 2.26
CA SER A 20 13.10 56.83 3.67
C SER A 20 11.84 56.46 4.45
N GLU A 21 10.72 57.13 4.15
CA GLU A 21 9.42 56.86 4.79
C GLU A 21 8.81 55.53 4.32
N ARG A 22 8.89 55.22 3.03
CA ARG A 22 8.46 53.92 2.48
C ARG A 22 9.30 52.78 3.07
N ASN A 23 10.61 52.96 3.20
CA ASN A 23 11.49 51.97 3.82
C ASN A 23 11.14 51.73 5.29
N LYS A 24 10.86 52.78 6.07
CA LYS A 24 10.39 52.66 7.45
C LYS A 24 9.06 51.92 7.53
N LEU A 25 8.13 52.18 6.60
CA LEU A 25 6.83 51.53 6.55
C LEU A 25 6.96 50.04 6.19
N LEU A 26 7.81 49.70 5.21
CA LEU A 26 8.12 48.31 4.84
C LEU A 26 8.79 47.55 6.00
N GLN A 27 9.72 48.18 6.73
CA GLN A 27 10.34 47.57 7.91
C GLN A 27 9.32 47.31 9.02
N LYS A 28 8.39 48.24 9.26
CA LYS A 28 7.29 48.03 10.22
C LYS A 28 6.39 46.87 9.80
N GLN A 29 6.00 46.79 8.54
CA GLN A 29 5.20 45.66 8.02
C GLN A 29 5.92 44.32 8.17
N LYS A 30 7.21 44.25 7.83
CA LYS A 30 8.03 43.05 8.02
C LYS A 30 8.06 42.59 9.47
N LYS A 31 8.28 43.53 10.41
CA LYS A 31 8.28 43.23 11.85
C LYS A 31 6.92 42.71 12.35
N ILE A 32 5.81 43.24 11.83
CA ILE A 32 4.46 42.76 12.19
C ILE A 32 4.26 41.32 11.70
N ILE A 33 4.62 41.04 10.44
CA ILE A 33 4.51 39.70 9.86
C ILE A 33 5.39 38.71 10.61
N GLU A 34 6.64 39.08 10.92
CA GLU A 34 7.56 38.24 11.67
C GLU A 34 7.02 37.93 13.08
N LYS A 35 6.47 38.93 13.77
CA LYS A 35 5.84 38.74 15.09
C LYS A 35 4.63 37.81 15.01
N GLN A 36 3.81 37.93 13.97
CA GLN A 36 2.66 37.03 13.74
C GLN A 36 3.13 35.60 13.46
N GLN A 37 4.13 35.43 12.59
CA GLN A 37 4.72 34.12 12.28
C GLN A 37 5.34 33.46 13.52
N ALA A 38 6.08 34.22 14.32
CA ALA A 38 6.66 33.73 15.58
C ALA A 38 5.57 33.29 16.56
N ALA A 39 4.48 34.05 16.69
CA ALA A 39 3.36 33.69 17.54
C ALA A 39 2.65 32.42 17.07
N LEU A 40 2.45 32.25 15.75
CA LEU A 40 1.88 31.03 15.18
C LEU A 40 2.80 29.83 15.44
N LYS A 41 4.10 29.96 15.21
CA LYS A 41 5.09 28.91 15.48
C LYS A 41 5.10 28.51 16.96
N ALA A 42 5.05 29.48 17.87
CA ALA A 42 4.99 29.21 19.30
C ALA A 42 3.71 28.45 19.68
N LYS A 43 2.56 28.79 19.09
CA LYS A 43 1.30 28.05 19.29
C LYS A 43 1.42 26.61 18.80
N LEU A 44 1.95 26.39 17.60
CA LEU A 44 2.14 25.04 17.05
C LEU A 44 3.11 24.20 17.89
N ASN A 45 4.20 24.79 18.37
CA ASN A 45 5.13 24.10 19.27
C ASN A 45 4.46 23.71 20.60
N SER A 46 3.71 24.65 21.21
CA SER A 46 2.97 24.35 22.44
C SER A 46 1.91 23.26 22.25
N PHE A 47 1.34 23.15 21.05
CA PHE A 47 0.42 22.08 20.70
C PHE A 47 1.15 20.75 20.56
N ARG A 48 2.29 20.73 19.87
CA ARG A 48 3.13 19.55 19.72
C ARG A 48 3.52 18.96 21.08
N GLU A 49 4.00 19.79 22.00
CA GLU A 49 4.33 19.35 23.37
C GLU A 49 3.15 18.74 24.12
N LYS A 50 1.93 19.26 23.92
CA LYS A 50 0.71 18.68 24.50
C LYS A 50 0.41 17.31 23.92
N ILE A 51 0.49 17.17 22.59
CA ILE A 51 0.25 15.90 21.91
C ILE A 51 1.31 14.86 22.32
N GLU A 52 2.57 15.24 22.43
CA GLU A 52 3.63 14.34 22.90
C GLU A 52 3.33 13.79 24.30
N LYS A 53 2.80 14.61 25.22
CA LYS A 53 2.37 14.15 26.55
C LYS A 53 1.20 13.17 26.46
N VAL A 54 0.16 13.52 25.70
CA VAL A 54 -1.02 12.66 25.50
C VAL A 54 -0.63 11.32 24.88
N MET A 55 0.28 11.33 23.90
CA MET A 55 0.78 10.11 23.27
C MET A 55 1.59 9.26 24.25
N ASN A 56 2.44 9.87 25.06
CA ASN A 56 3.20 9.14 26.08
C ASN A 56 2.27 8.49 27.11
N GLU A 57 1.24 9.19 27.59
CA GLU A 57 0.21 8.63 28.47
C GLU A 57 -0.53 7.46 27.79
N PHE A 58 -0.89 7.60 26.51
CA PHE A 58 -1.55 6.55 25.74
C PHE A 58 -0.67 5.31 25.54
N ILE A 59 0.63 5.49 25.31
CA ILE A 59 1.59 4.39 25.17
C ILE A 59 1.72 3.62 26.49
N GLN A 60 1.75 4.34 27.62
CA GLN A 60 1.87 3.75 28.96
C GLN A 60 0.64 2.94 29.37
N ASP A 61 -0.57 3.30 28.90
CA ASP A 61 -1.81 2.60 29.23
C ASP A 61 -2.01 1.35 28.35
N PRO A 62 -1.73 0.10 28.79
CA PRO A 62 -1.86 -1.09 27.93
C PRO A 62 -3.31 -1.39 27.54
N SER A 63 -4.28 -0.99 28.36
CA SER A 63 -5.71 -1.28 28.14
C SER A 63 -6.31 -0.54 26.94
N LYS A 64 -5.74 0.61 26.55
CA LYS A 64 -6.24 1.42 25.43
C LYS A 64 -5.58 0.94 24.14
N GLN A 65 -6.41 0.49 23.19
CA GLN A 65 -5.96 0.02 21.87
C GLN A 65 -5.78 1.19 20.88
N ASN A 66 -6.67 2.17 20.97
CA ASN A 66 -6.71 3.35 20.10
C ASN A 66 -7.03 4.62 20.89
N HIS A 67 -6.72 5.77 20.28
CA HIS A 67 -7.05 7.08 20.81
C HIS A 67 -7.61 7.96 19.69
N LYS A 68 -8.81 8.51 19.91
CA LYS A 68 -9.51 9.38 18.96
C LYS A 68 -9.31 10.84 19.37
N PHE A 69 -8.72 11.63 18.46
CA PHE A 69 -8.61 13.08 18.64
C PHE A 69 -9.86 13.79 18.16
N SER A 70 -10.07 15.02 18.65
CA SER A 70 -11.09 15.94 18.13
C SER A 70 -10.85 16.23 16.64
N PRO A 71 -11.90 16.54 15.86
CA PRO A 71 -11.73 17.17 14.55
C PRO A 71 -10.87 18.44 14.65
N MET A 72 -9.94 18.61 13.71
CA MET A 72 -9.02 19.75 13.69
C MET A 72 -8.60 20.09 12.26
N ASP A 73 -8.04 21.29 12.06
CA ASP A 73 -7.45 21.69 10.78
C ASP A 73 -6.28 20.80 10.35
N LYS A 74 -6.05 20.77 9.03
CA LYS A 74 -4.98 20.00 8.37
C LYS A 74 -3.60 20.17 9.02
N VAL A 75 -3.23 21.39 9.42
CA VAL A 75 -1.92 21.67 10.04
C VAL A 75 -1.76 20.93 11.36
N TYR A 76 -2.77 20.98 12.23
CA TYR A 76 -2.72 20.30 13.52
C TYR A 76 -2.78 18.77 13.34
N ARG A 77 -3.57 18.28 12.38
CA ARG A 77 -3.64 16.84 12.07
C ARG A 77 -2.30 16.31 11.59
N ASN A 78 -1.60 17.05 10.74
CA ASN A 78 -0.26 16.68 10.29
C ASN A 78 0.73 16.57 11.46
N ILE A 79 0.67 17.49 12.43
CA ILE A 79 1.52 17.41 13.64
C ILE A 79 1.24 16.12 14.42
N ILE A 80 -0.02 15.70 14.53
CA ILE A 80 -0.36 14.42 15.19
C ILE A 80 0.24 13.25 14.42
N HIS A 81 0.14 13.23 13.09
CA HIS A 81 0.76 12.18 12.27
C HIS A 81 2.28 12.15 12.47
N GLU A 82 2.97 13.30 12.40
CA GLU A 82 4.41 13.37 12.62
C GLU A 82 4.82 12.83 14.00
N VAL A 83 4.11 13.23 15.06
CA VAL A 83 4.41 12.78 16.43
C VAL A 83 4.12 11.28 16.59
N ALA A 84 3.03 10.78 16.00
CA ALA A 84 2.68 9.37 16.02
C ALA A 84 3.72 8.51 15.27
N ASP A 85 4.20 8.98 14.11
CA ASP A 85 5.22 8.30 13.32
C ASP A 85 6.55 8.21 14.10
N ILE A 86 6.94 9.29 14.79
CA ILE A 86 8.14 9.30 15.66
C ILE A 86 7.99 8.31 16.82
N ALA A 87 6.79 8.21 17.40
CA ALA A 87 6.47 7.27 18.48
C ALA A 87 6.29 5.82 18.00
N GLY A 88 6.30 5.56 16.68
CA GLY A 88 6.08 4.24 16.11
C GLY A 88 4.64 3.75 16.20
N LEU A 89 3.67 4.67 16.30
CA LEU A 89 2.24 4.40 16.30
C LEU A 89 1.66 4.54 14.89
N CYS A 90 0.50 3.94 14.64
CA CYS A 90 -0.19 4.05 13.36
C CYS A 90 -1.30 5.10 13.45
N ALA A 91 -1.18 6.20 12.70
CA ALA A 91 -2.16 7.28 12.69
C ALA A 91 -2.96 7.31 11.38
N TYR A 92 -4.29 7.39 11.47
CA TYR A 92 -5.20 7.47 10.34
C TYR A 92 -6.18 8.62 10.50
N ALA A 93 -6.49 9.31 9.41
CA ALA A 93 -7.46 10.39 9.40
C ALA A 93 -8.78 9.93 8.74
N PHE A 94 -9.90 10.24 9.38
CA PHE A 94 -11.25 9.88 8.95
C PHE A 94 -12.17 11.10 8.98
N GLY A 95 -13.29 11.04 8.26
CA GLY A 95 -14.23 12.16 8.11
C GLY A 95 -13.98 13.01 6.86
N GLU A 96 -14.80 14.04 6.68
CA GLU A 96 -14.80 14.90 5.50
C GLU A 96 -13.91 16.13 5.71
N GLU A 97 -13.15 16.51 4.68
CA GLU A 97 -12.28 17.69 4.71
C GLU A 97 -13.13 18.95 4.99
N GLU A 98 -12.66 19.83 5.87
CA GLU A 98 -13.31 21.08 6.30
C GLU A 98 -14.55 20.96 7.22
N ILE A 99 -15.13 19.77 7.42
CA ILE A 99 -16.30 19.58 8.30
C ILE A 99 -15.91 18.95 9.63
N ASP A 100 -15.57 17.67 9.62
CA ASP A 100 -15.41 16.86 10.83
C ASP A 100 -14.16 15.97 10.80
N ARG A 101 -13.26 16.18 9.83
CA ARG A 101 -12.07 15.31 9.69
C ARG A 101 -11.20 15.31 10.94
N TYR A 102 -11.08 14.12 11.53
CA TYR A 102 -10.37 13.82 12.77
C TYR A 102 -9.28 12.78 12.55
N VAL A 103 -8.41 12.60 13.55
CA VAL A 103 -7.31 11.63 13.53
C VAL A 103 -7.51 10.61 14.63
N MET A 104 -7.33 9.34 14.30
CA MET A 104 -7.23 8.25 15.27
C MET A 104 -5.84 7.65 15.22
N VAL A 105 -5.31 7.34 16.39
CA VAL A 105 -4.00 6.72 16.54
C VAL A 105 -4.17 5.36 17.21
N PHE A 106 -3.49 4.37 16.63
CA PHE A 106 -3.53 2.97 17.02
C PHE A 106 -2.13 2.54 17.45
N LYS A 107 -2.07 1.66 18.44
CA LYS A 107 -0.81 0.97 18.77
C LYS A 107 -0.44 0.03 17.64
N LYS A 108 0.86 -0.17 17.42
CA LYS A 108 1.38 -1.02 16.35
C LYS A 108 0.87 -2.47 16.41
N GLU A 109 0.66 -2.99 17.62
CA GLU A 109 0.11 -4.34 17.86
C GLU A 109 -1.39 -4.44 17.52
N TYR A 110 -2.10 -3.33 17.60
CA TYR A 110 -3.53 -3.20 17.34
C TYR A 110 -3.79 -2.35 16.09
N SER A 111 -2.89 -2.43 15.11
CA SER A 111 -3.07 -1.71 13.85
C SER A 111 -4.32 -2.25 13.13
N PRO A 112 -5.26 -1.38 12.73
CA PRO A 112 -6.51 -1.82 12.15
C PRO A 112 -6.27 -2.50 10.79
N SER A 113 -7.11 -3.50 10.49
CA SER A 113 -7.12 -4.15 9.18
C SER A 113 -7.68 -3.21 8.10
N GLU A 114 -7.43 -3.53 6.83
CA GLU A 114 -7.96 -2.72 5.71
C GLU A 114 -9.49 -2.67 5.70
N GLU A 115 -10.13 -3.76 6.12
CA GLU A 115 -11.59 -3.82 6.25
C GLU A 115 -12.11 -2.91 7.36
N GLU A 116 -11.45 -2.93 8.52
CA GLU A 116 -11.71 -2.02 9.64
C GLU A 116 -11.59 -0.55 9.23
N LEU A 117 -10.52 -0.22 8.51
CA LEU A 117 -10.28 1.12 8.01
C LEU A 117 -11.42 1.60 7.09
N ASN A 118 -11.97 0.71 6.26
CA ASN A 118 -13.08 1.04 5.38
C ASN A 118 -14.39 1.24 6.16
N ALA A 119 -14.66 0.41 7.16
CA ALA A 119 -15.80 0.62 8.06
C ALA A 119 -15.74 2.01 8.73
N TYR A 120 -14.57 2.39 9.28
CA TYR A 120 -14.37 3.71 9.87
C TYR A 120 -14.51 4.87 8.86
N ARG A 121 -14.09 4.68 7.60
CA ARG A 121 -14.28 5.68 6.54
C ARG A 121 -15.75 5.86 6.17
N ASN A 122 -16.53 4.77 6.22
CA ASN A 122 -17.96 4.79 5.96
C ASN A 122 -18.79 5.28 7.16
N GLY A 123 -18.14 5.46 8.33
CA GLY A 123 -18.81 5.86 9.57
C GLY A 123 -19.54 4.71 10.27
N GLU A 124 -19.24 3.47 9.91
CA GLU A 124 -19.81 2.27 10.54
C GLU A 124 -19.00 1.90 11.79
N GLU A 125 -19.70 1.52 12.86
CA GLU A 125 -19.07 1.06 14.10
C GLU A 125 -18.58 -0.39 13.91
N TRP A 126 -17.27 -0.58 13.99
CA TRP A 126 -16.67 -1.89 13.80
C TRP A 126 -16.74 -2.73 15.08
N ASP A 127 -17.60 -3.76 15.05
CA ASP A 127 -17.66 -4.81 16.06
C ASP A 127 -16.77 -6.01 15.66
N PRO A 128 -15.74 -6.38 16.47
CA PRO A 128 -14.81 -7.45 16.11
C PRO A 128 -15.46 -8.86 16.07
N VAL A 129 -16.63 -9.02 16.70
CA VAL A 129 -17.40 -10.28 16.66
C VAL A 129 -18.16 -10.40 15.35
N LYS A 130 -18.90 -9.35 14.96
CA LYS A 130 -19.63 -9.31 13.69
C LYS A 130 -18.70 -9.41 12.49
N ALA A 131 -17.51 -8.83 12.59
CA ALA A 131 -16.46 -8.93 11.59
C ALA A 131 -16.04 -10.37 11.28
N LYS A 132 -15.83 -11.19 12.33
CA LYS A 132 -15.45 -12.60 12.16
C LYS A 132 -16.56 -13.41 11.53
N GLU A 133 -17.80 -13.14 11.92
CA GLU A 133 -18.99 -13.78 11.34
C GLU A 133 -19.14 -13.43 9.87
N LEU A 134 -19.00 -12.16 9.51
CA LEU A 134 -19.10 -11.66 8.14
C LEU A 134 -17.96 -12.18 7.26
N ALA A 135 -16.72 -12.23 7.78
CA ALA A 135 -15.58 -12.81 7.08
C ALA A 135 -15.79 -14.30 6.77
N LEU A 136 -16.29 -15.06 7.76
CA LEU A 136 -16.62 -16.48 7.59
C LEU A 136 -17.74 -16.67 6.56
N GLN A 137 -18.73 -15.77 6.56
CA GLN A 137 -19.82 -15.80 5.60
C GLN A 137 -19.34 -15.48 4.17
N ARG A 138 -18.48 -14.46 3.97
CA ARG A 138 -17.86 -14.20 2.66
C ARG A 138 -17.00 -15.35 2.17
N GLU A 139 -16.27 -16.04 3.06
CA GLU A 139 -15.50 -17.23 2.65
C GLU A 139 -16.42 -18.35 2.16
N LYS A 140 -17.53 -18.59 2.86
CA LYS A 140 -18.56 -19.55 2.42
C LYS A 140 -19.13 -19.16 1.07
N ASP A 141 -19.53 -17.90 0.89
CA ASP A 141 -20.10 -17.39 -0.36
C ASP A 141 -19.10 -17.54 -1.53
N LYS A 142 -17.81 -17.25 -1.29
CA LYS A 142 -16.75 -17.48 -2.30
C LYS A 142 -16.60 -18.95 -2.66
N LEU A 143 -16.64 -19.86 -1.68
CA LEU A 143 -16.58 -21.30 -1.94
C LEU A 143 -17.78 -21.75 -2.78
N GLU A 144 -18.98 -21.27 -2.44
CA GLU A 144 -20.20 -21.55 -3.19
C GLU A 144 -20.16 -20.97 -4.60
N GLU A 145 -19.63 -19.77 -4.81
CA GLU A 145 -19.41 -19.21 -6.15
C GLU A 145 -18.43 -20.03 -6.98
N ILE A 146 -17.33 -20.48 -6.38
CA ILE A 146 -16.35 -21.35 -7.03
C ILE A 146 -16.99 -22.69 -7.40
N ASP A 147 -17.78 -23.27 -6.52
CA ASP A 147 -18.45 -24.54 -6.77
C ASP A 147 -19.59 -24.40 -7.77
N THR A 148 -20.35 -23.30 -7.76
CA THR A 148 -21.36 -23.03 -8.80
C THR A 148 -20.73 -22.73 -10.15
N THR A 149 -19.57 -22.06 -10.21
CA THR A 149 -18.85 -21.87 -11.48
C THR A 149 -18.22 -23.17 -11.98
N LYS A 150 -17.72 -24.04 -11.10
CA LYS A 150 -17.30 -25.40 -11.48
C LYS A 150 -18.46 -26.23 -12.01
N LYS A 151 -19.61 -26.24 -11.32
CA LYS A 151 -20.84 -26.92 -11.77
C LYS A 151 -21.33 -26.37 -13.12
N ARG A 152 -21.40 -25.04 -13.27
CA ARG A 152 -21.75 -24.41 -14.56
C ARG A 152 -20.78 -24.78 -15.69
N LYS A 153 -19.48 -24.91 -15.43
CA LYS A 153 -18.51 -25.38 -16.44
C LYS A 153 -18.69 -26.85 -16.82
N LEU A 154 -19.17 -27.69 -15.90
CA LEU A 154 -19.44 -29.10 -16.16
C LEU A 154 -20.76 -29.31 -16.92
N GLU A 155 -21.77 -28.46 -16.68
CA GLU A 155 -23.10 -28.56 -17.30
C GLU A 155 -23.20 -27.93 -18.70
N VAL A 156 -22.23 -27.11 -19.11
CA VAL A 156 -22.21 -26.56 -20.48
C VAL A 156 -21.64 -27.62 -21.43
N GLU A 157 -22.47 -28.56 -21.85
CA GLU A 157 -22.23 -29.31 -23.07
C GLU A 157 -22.45 -28.36 -24.27
N PRO A 158 -21.46 -28.17 -25.15
CA PRO A 158 -21.63 -27.29 -26.30
C PRO A 158 -22.78 -27.79 -27.19
N ALA A 159 -23.81 -26.95 -27.37
CA ALA A 159 -25.05 -27.28 -28.09
C ALA A 159 -24.86 -27.78 -29.54
N SER A 160 -23.68 -27.53 -30.10
CA SER A 160 -23.26 -28.11 -31.38
C SER A 160 -21.79 -28.48 -31.29
N ASN A 161 -21.44 -29.68 -31.79
CA ASN A 161 -20.05 -30.06 -31.94
C ASN A 161 -19.37 -29.12 -32.94
N TYR A 162 -18.57 -28.18 -32.43
CA TYR A 162 -17.88 -27.13 -33.20
C TYR A 162 -17.02 -27.72 -34.34
N ALA A 163 -16.56 -28.97 -34.20
CA ALA A 163 -15.83 -29.69 -35.25
C ALA A 163 -16.68 -29.86 -36.53
N VAL A 164 -18.00 -30.06 -36.40
CA VAL A 164 -18.92 -30.25 -37.55
C VAL A 164 -19.04 -28.98 -38.39
N LYS A 165 -18.94 -27.79 -37.77
CA LYS A 165 -19.05 -26.50 -38.46
C LYS A 165 -17.92 -26.27 -39.47
N TYR A 166 -16.70 -26.71 -39.15
CA TYR A 166 -15.52 -26.52 -40.01
C TYR A 166 -15.16 -27.78 -40.81
N GLU A 167 -15.90 -28.86 -40.61
CA GLU A 167 -15.68 -30.13 -41.30
C GLU A 167 -15.75 -29.99 -42.82
N LYS A 168 -16.63 -29.11 -43.33
CA LYS A 168 -16.74 -28.80 -44.77
C LYS A 168 -15.58 -27.96 -45.30
N LEU A 169 -14.93 -27.17 -44.44
CA LEU A 169 -13.84 -26.27 -44.82
C LEU A 169 -12.47 -26.96 -44.73
N LEU A 170 -12.30 -27.82 -43.73
CA LEU A 170 -11.06 -28.54 -43.45
C LEU A 170 -11.06 -29.96 -44.04
N GLY A 171 -12.22 -30.61 -44.16
CA GLY A 171 -12.37 -32.02 -44.53
C GLY A 171 -12.17 -32.95 -43.33
N ARG A 172 -12.98 -34.02 -43.22
CA ARG A 172 -12.92 -35.00 -42.11
C ARG A 172 -11.52 -35.60 -41.92
N ASP A 173 -10.83 -35.85 -43.04
CA ASP A 173 -9.56 -36.58 -43.03
C ASP A 173 -8.33 -35.67 -42.82
N ALA A 174 -8.45 -34.37 -43.11
CA ALA A 174 -7.33 -33.44 -43.00
C ALA A 174 -6.95 -33.16 -41.55
N GLY A 175 -7.94 -33.09 -40.64
CA GLY A 175 -7.68 -32.91 -39.21
C GLY A 175 -6.94 -34.10 -38.60
N ILE A 176 -7.29 -35.33 -38.99
CA ILE A 176 -6.66 -36.57 -38.51
C ILE A 176 -5.24 -36.71 -39.09
N ALA A 177 -5.05 -36.38 -40.37
CA ALA A 177 -3.74 -36.37 -41.01
C ALA A 177 -2.80 -35.31 -40.40
N ALA A 178 -3.30 -34.08 -40.22
CA ALA A 178 -2.54 -33.00 -39.59
C ALA A 178 -2.21 -33.31 -38.12
N ALA A 179 -3.11 -33.93 -37.36
CA ALA A 179 -2.84 -34.38 -36.00
C ALA A 179 -1.74 -35.45 -35.96
N ARG A 180 -1.74 -36.42 -36.89
CA ARG A 180 -0.65 -37.41 -37.04
C ARG A 180 0.69 -36.81 -37.44
N ILE A 181 0.70 -35.69 -38.18
CA ILE A 181 1.92 -34.96 -38.56
C ILE A 181 2.41 -34.10 -37.40
N ALA A 182 1.50 -33.48 -36.65
CA ALA A 182 1.80 -32.59 -35.53
C ALA A 182 2.16 -33.35 -34.24
N THR A 183 1.90 -34.66 -34.15
CA THR A 183 2.50 -35.47 -33.08
C THR A 183 4.01 -35.49 -33.28
N PRO A 184 4.80 -34.89 -32.36
CA PRO A 184 6.24 -34.86 -32.51
C PRO A 184 6.78 -36.29 -32.53
N ASN A 185 7.69 -36.58 -33.48
CA ASN A 185 8.28 -37.90 -33.63
C ASN A 185 9.00 -38.28 -32.31
N LYS A 186 8.43 -39.23 -31.57
CA LYS A 186 8.98 -39.73 -30.29
C LYS A 186 10.38 -40.35 -30.42
N GLN A 187 10.90 -40.52 -31.63
CA GLN A 187 12.18 -41.18 -31.87
C GLN A 187 13.42 -40.30 -31.69
N PHE A 188 13.32 -38.96 -31.74
CA PHE A 188 14.52 -38.12 -31.66
C PHE A 188 14.39 -37.00 -30.63
N GLY A 189 15.20 -37.07 -29.57
CA GLY A 189 15.35 -36.01 -28.57
C GLY A 189 14.32 -36.00 -27.43
N PHE A 190 13.28 -36.84 -27.45
CA PHE A 190 12.28 -36.92 -26.38
C PHE A 190 12.19 -38.33 -25.80
N VAL A 191 12.88 -38.59 -24.68
CA VAL A 191 12.77 -39.86 -23.95
C VAL A 191 11.48 -39.83 -23.12
N PRO A 192 10.50 -40.72 -23.36
CA PRO A 192 9.30 -40.82 -22.53
C PRO A 192 9.66 -41.02 -21.06
N SER A 193 8.91 -40.42 -20.14
CA SER A 193 9.14 -40.56 -18.69
C SER A 193 9.27 -42.03 -18.29
N GLU A 194 8.44 -42.91 -18.85
CA GLU A 194 8.45 -44.37 -18.64
C GLU A 194 9.80 -45.05 -18.91
N GLN A 195 10.65 -44.46 -19.76
CA GLN A 195 11.97 -44.99 -20.12
C GLN A 195 13.12 -44.27 -19.39
N LYS A 196 12.82 -43.24 -18.59
CA LYS A 196 13.82 -42.53 -17.78
C LYS A 196 14.18 -43.34 -16.54
N LYS A 197 15.45 -43.24 -16.14
CA LYS A 197 15.96 -43.88 -14.91
C LYS A 197 15.30 -43.33 -13.64
N ASP A 198 14.86 -42.07 -13.66
CA ASP A 198 14.14 -41.43 -12.56
C ASP A 198 12.66 -41.24 -12.96
N GLN A 199 11.78 -41.96 -12.27
CA GLN A 199 10.32 -41.91 -12.45
C GLN A 199 9.63 -40.97 -11.45
N ARG A 200 10.40 -40.33 -10.56
CA ARG A 200 9.82 -39.45 -9.54
C ARG A 200 9.21 -38.22 -10.20
N SER A 201 8.10 -37.76 -9.65
CA SER A 201 7.50 -36.49 -10.09
C SER A 201 8.39 -35.31 -9.71
N ILE A 202 8.29 -34.21 -10.45
CA ILE A 202 9.06 -32.99 -10.17
C ILE A 202 8.84 -32.52 -8.73
N GLU A 203 7.59 -32.55 -8.26
CA GLU A 203 7.22 -32.20 -6.89
C GLU A 203 7.91 -33.08 -5.85
N GLN A 204 7.95 -34.40 -6.10
CA GLN A 204 8.62 -35.35 -5.21
C GLN A 204 10.13 -35.09 -5.15
N THR A 205 10.75 -34.75 -6.28
CA THR A 205 12.18 -34.40 -6.29
C THR A 205 12.47 -33.10 -5.55
N LEU A 206 11.59 -32.10 -5.65
CA LEU A 206 11.73 -30.84 -4.91
C LEU A 206 11.58 -31.05 -3.40
N ALA A 207 10.64 -31.89 -2.98
CA ALA A 207 10.48 -32.27 -1.59
C ALA A 207 11.72 -33.00 -1.04
N ASP A 208 12.27 -33.96 -1.80
CA ASP A 208 13.50 -34.67 -1.43
C ASP A 208 14.71 -33.72 -1.31
N ILE A 209 14.83 -32.75 -2.21
CA ILE A 209 15.90 -31.73 -2.16
C ILE A 209 15.74 -30.86 -0.90
N GLN A 210 14.52 -30.41 -0.60
CA GLN A 210 14.25 -29.61 0.59
C GLN A 210 14.51 -30.39 1.87
N ALA A 211 14.09 -31.65 1.95
CA ALA A 211 14.33 -32.53 3.09
C ALA A 211 15.82 -32.79 3.29
N LYS A 212 16.57 -33.09 2.21
CA LYS A 212 18.03 -33.24 2.27
C LYS A 212 18.75 -31.97 2.71
N LYS A 213 18.30 -30.79 2.26
CA LYS A 213 18.85 -29.51 2.71
C LYS A 213 18.63 -29.27 4.22
N LYS A 214 17.44 -29.62 4.74
CA LYS A 214 17.14 -29.52 6.18
C LYS A 214 18.02 -30.46 7.01
N LEU A 215 18.20 -31.71 6.58
CA LEU A 215 19.06 -32.67 7.28
C LEU A 215 20.53 -32.26 7.29
N LYS A 216 21.08 -31.75 6.18
CA LYS A 216 22.46 -31.22 6.14
C LYS A 216 22.67 -30.07 7.13
N LYS A 217 21.73 -29.14 7.18
CA LYS A 217 21.78 -28.01 8.13
C LYS A 217 21.77 -28.47 9.59
N ASN A 218 21.01 -29.52 9.90
CA ASN A 218 20.98 -30.08 11.25
C ASN A 218 22.27 -30.82 11.61
N ASN A 219 22.90 -31.53 10.67
CA ASN A 219 24.19 -32.20 10.94
C ASN A 219 25.35 -31.20 11.10
N GLU A 220 25.39 -30.11 10.32
CA GLU A 220 26.38 -29.03 10.51
C GLU A 220 26.24 -28.35 11.89
N ALA A 221 25.03 -28.25 12.42
CA ALA A 221 24.78 -27.75 13.77
C ALA A 221 25.22 -28.71 14.90
N VAL A 222 25.29 -30.02 14.64
CA VAL A 222 25.74 -31.01 15.62
C VAL A 222 27.27 -31.16 15.61
N ASP A 223 27.92 -31.10 14.44
CA ASP A 223 29.39 -31.16 14.36
C ASP A 223 30.06 -29.93 15.01
N SER A 224 29.46 -28.74 14.90
CA SER A 224 29.94 -27.52 15.57
C SER A 224 29.82 -27.55 17.10
N THR A 225 29.01 -28.44 17.67
CA THR A 225 28.88 -28.61 19.13
C THR A 225 29.84 -29.65 19.72
N ASN A 226 30.40 -30.55 18.91
CA ASN A 226 31.34 -31.58 19.38
C ASN A 226 32.82 -31.16 19.34
N GLU A 227 33.18 -30.04 18.71
CA GLU A 227 34.56 -29.51 18.69
C GLU A 227 34.89 -28.58 19.88
N THR A 228 33.96 -28.35 20.80
CA THR A 228 34.13 -27.43 21.95
C THR A 228 34.02 -28.11 23.33
N SER A 229 34.18 -29.43 23.42
CA SER A 229 34.26 -30.17 24.69
C SER A 229 35.62 -30.85 24.88
#